data_AF-A0A0C3PCY7-F1
#
_entry.id   AF-A0A0C3PCY7-F1
#
_cell.length_a   1.000
_cell.length_b   1.000
_cell.length_c   1.000
_cell.angle_alpha   90.00
_cell.angle_beta   90.00
_cell.angle_gamma   90.00
#
_symmetry.space_group_name_H-M   'P 1'
#
loop_
_entity.id
_entity.type
_entity.pdbx_description
1 polymer ?
#
loop_
_entity_poly.entity_id
_entity_poly.type
_entity_poly.pdbx_seq_one_letter_code
_entity_poly.pdbx_strand_id
1 'polypeptide(L)'
;WTTEEEGMLLDFLASHLLQAGNGNFKKVTCNTAAAHMANNYPLGLDNGNKTSELFFFVLLTIIQLKKSYYAIADLKSVASGFAYDDKHSVMISLENANLWD
;
A
#
# COMPACT_ATOMS: atom_id res chain seq x y z
N TRP A 1 -10.05 9.72 0.44
CA TRP A 1 -8.72 10.11 0.91
C TRP A 1 -7.94 10.62 -0.28
N THR A 2 -7.17 11.69 -0.10
CA THR A 2 -6.35 12.30 -1.13
C THR A 2 -5.03 11.54 -1.29
N THR A 3 -4.34 11.76 -2.41
CA THR A 3 -3.00 11.19 -2.64
C THR A 3 -1.99 11.56 -1.55
N GLU A 4 -2.13 12.74 -0.95
CA GLU A 4 -1.27 13.21 0.14
C GLU A 4 -1.53 12.42 1.44
N GLU A 5 -2.80 12.17 1.76
CA GLU A 5 -3.17 11.36 2.92
C GLU A 5 -2.73 9.89 2.76
N GLU A 6 -2.89 9.34 1.55
CA GLU A 6 -2.40 7.99 1.22
C GLU A 6 -0.87 7.90 1.30
N GLY A 7 -0.15 8.91 0.80
CA GLY A 7 1.30 9.02 0.91
C GLY A 7 1.77 9.04 2.36
N MET A 8 1.14 9.85 3.22
CA MET A 8 1.48 9.89 4.64
C MET A 8 1.22 8.56 5.34
N LEU A 9 0.12 7.87 5.00
CA LEU A 9 -0.14 6.54 5.53
C LEU A 9 0.95 5.54 5.10
N LEU A 10 1.38 5.59 3.84
CA LEU A 10 2.45 4.75 3.32
C LEU A 10 3.79 5.03 4.02
N ASP A 11 4.17 6.28 4.20
CA ASP A 11 5.39 6.68 4.92
C ASP A 11 5.37 6.21 6.38
N PHE A 12 4.22 6.36 7.04
CA PHE A 12 4.02 5.86 8.39
C PHE A 12 4.18 4.32 8.45
N LEU A 13 3.54 3.58 7.54
CA LEU A 13 3.65 2.12 7.50
C LEU A 13 5.08 1.67 7.16
N ALA A 14 5.78 2.38 6.26
CA ALA A 14 7.16 2.13 5.88
C ALA A 14 8.11 2.29 7.09
N SER A 15 7.98 3.37 7.86
CA SER A 15 8.78 3.58 9.07
C SER A 15 8.53 2.54 10.18
N HIS A 16 7.38 1.84 10.13
CA HIS A 16 7.00 0.80 11.10
C HIS A 16 7.07 -0.62 10.52
N LEU A 17 7.76 -0.83 9.39
CA LEU A 17 7.90 -2.14 8.73
C LEU A 17 8.43 -3.23 9.67
N LEU A 18 9.41 -2.92 10.53
CA LEU A 18 9.97 -3.86 11.51
C LEU A 18 8.92 -4.36 12.52
N GLN A 19 7.85 -3.59 12.74
CA GLN A 19 6.75 -3.94 13.65
C GLN A 19 5.64 -4.73 12.93
N ALA A 20 5.66 -4.77 11.59
CA ALA A 20 4.65 -5.42 10.75
C ALA A 20 4.84 -6.95 10.61
N GLY A 21 5.93 -7.53 11.12
CA GLY A 21 6.20 -8.96 11.06
C GLY A 21 6.27 -9.50 9.62
N ASN A 22 5.73 -10.71 9.37
CA ASN A 22 5.69 -11.38 8.05
C ASN A 22 4.72 -10.73 7.04
N GLY A 23 4.63 -9.39 6.98
CA GLY A 23 3.80 -8.68 6.02
C GLY A 23 2.31 -8.63 6.37
N ASN A 24 1.96 -8.84 7.63
CA ASN A 24 0.60 -8.62 8.14
C ASN A 24 0.66 -7.62 9.30
N PHE A 25 0.32 -6.36 9.00
CA PHE A 25 0.16 -5.35 10.04
C PHE A 25 -0.82 -5.85 11.11
N LYS A 26 -0.35 -5.88 12.36
CA LYS A 26 -1.18 -6.28 13.50
C LYS A 26 -2.23 -5.18 13.73
N LYS A 27 -3.35 -5.55 14.37
CA LYS A 27 -4.39 -4.59 14.79
C LYS A 27 -3.78 -3.38 15.52
N VAL A 28 -2.75 -3.60 16.35
CA VAL A 28 -2.02 -2.54 17.05
C VAL A 28 -1.40 -1.54 16.07
N THR A 29 -0.70 -2.00 15.03
CA THR A 29 -0.11 -1.12 14.02
C THR A 29 -1.17 -0.34 13.24
N CYS A 30 -2.29 -0.99 12.88
CA CYS A 30 -3.41 -0.30 12.23
C CYS A 30 -4.04 0.77 13.12
N ASN A 31 -4.20 0.50 14.43
CA ASN A 31 -4.69 1.48 15.38
C ASN A 31 -3.72 2.67 15.53
N THR A 32 -2.41 2.41 15.58
CA THR A 32 -1.39 3.46 15.66
C THR A 32 -1.36 4.31 14.39
N ALA A 33 -1.46 3.68 13.22
CA ALA A 33 -1.56 4.38 11.94
C ALA A 33 -2.82 5.25 11.87
N ALA A 34 -3.98 4.72 12.29
CA ALA A 34 -5.22 5.50 12.35
C ALA A 34 -5.11 6.70 13.28
N ALA A 35 -4.48 6.54 14.46
CA ALA A 35 -4.23 7.65 15.38
C ALA A 35 -3.26 8.69 14.81
N HIS A 36 -2.21 8.25 14.11
CA HIS A 36 -1.27 9.13 13.41
C HIS A 36 -1.97 9.94 12.31
N MET A 37 -2.81 9.29 11.51
CA MET A 37 -3.60 9.95 10.47
C MET A 37 -4.60 10.95 11.06
N ALA A 38 -5.28 10.58 12.16
CA ALA A 38 -6.21 11.48 12.85
C ALA A 38 -5.52 12.73 13.43
N ASN A 39 -4.25 12.62 13.84
CA ASN A 39 -3.48 13.73 14.37
C ASN A 39 -3.09 14.73 13.27
N ASN A 40 -2.63 14.22 12.13
CA ASN A 40 -2.17 15.05 11.01
C ASN A 40 -3.33 15.59 10.15
N TYR A 41 -4.43 14.84 10.07
CA TYR A 41 -5.65 15.21 9.36
C TYR A 41 -6.83 15.20 10.32
N PRO A 42 -6.89 16.15 11.27
CA PRO A 42 -7.98 16.23 12.23
C PRO A 42 -9.29 16.56 11.52
N LEU A 43 -10.17 15.58 11.46
CA LEU A 43 -11.50 15.75 10.91
C LEU A 43 -12.30 16.65 11.86
N GLY A 44 -12.90 17.74 11.38
CA GLY A 44 -13.55 18.78 12.21
C GLY A 44 -14.67 18.31 13.16
N LEU A 45 -14.96 19.09 14.20
CA LEU A 45 -15.64 18.82 15.50
C LEU A 45 -16.76 17.75 15.68
N ASP A 46 -17.34 17.12 14.65
CA ASP A 46 -18.59 16.33 14.75
C ASP A 46 -18.41 14.82 14.52
N ASN A 47 -17.46 14.16 15.23
CA ASN A 47 -16.80 12.95 14.68
C ASN A 47 -16.59 11.75 15.61
N GLY A 48 -17.50 11.49 16.55
CA GLY A 48 -17.42 10.27 17.38
C GLY A 48 -17.34 8.96 16.56
N ASN A 49 -17.80 8.97 15.31
CA ASN A 49 -17.79 7.81 14.39
C ASN A 49 -16.52 7.69 13.51
N LYS A 50 -15.68 8.74 13.42
CA LYS A 50 -14.63 8.81 12.38
C LYS A 50 -13.35 8.05 12.71
N THR A 51 -13.07 7.73 13.97
CA THR A 51 -11.91 6.88 14.33
C THR A 51 -12.11 5.44 13.84
N SER A 52 -13.36 4.96 13.84
CA SER A 52 -13.73 3.68 13.26
C SER A 52 -13.56 3.73 11.73
N GLU A 53 -14.08 4.77 11.08
CA GLU A 53 -13.94 4.97 9.62
C GLU A 53 -12.48 5.06 9.18
N LEU A 54 -11.63 5.75 9.95
CA LEU A 54 -10.18 5.83 9.76
C LEU A 54 -9.51 4.47 9.88
N PHE A 55 -9.85 3.68 10.91
CA PHE A 55 -9.34 2.32 11.05
C PHE A 55 -9.74 1.43 9.87
N PHE A 56 -11.00 1.50 9.44
CA PHE A 56 -11.50 0.77 8.27
C PHE A 56 -10.80 1.21 6.99
N PHE A 57 -10.56 2.52 6.83
CA PHE A 57 -9.78 3.04 5.71
C PHE A 57 -8.37 2.47 5.69
N VAL A 58 -7.62 2.59 6.79
CA VAL A 58 -6.25 2.04 6.91
C VAL A 58 -6.23 0.56 6.58
N LEU A 59 -7.18 -0.22 7.12
CA LEU A 59 -7.29 -1.64 6.85
C LEU A 59 -7.57 -1.94 5.37
N LEU A 60 -8.50 -1.21 4.75
CA LEU A 60 -8.85 -1.36 3.34
C LEU A 60 -7.66 -1.02 2.43
N THR A 61 -6.94 0.05 2.71
CA THR A 61 -5.75 0.48 1.96
C THR A 61 -4.65 -0.57 2.05
N ILE A 62 -4.37 -1.13 3.24
CA ILE A 62 -3.41 -2.24 3.40
C ILE A 62 -3.82 -3.46 2.57
N ILE A 63 -5.11 -3.82 2.56
CA ILE A 63 -5.61 -4.95 1.76
C ILE A 63 -5.42 -4.69 0.25
N GLN A 64 -5.70 -3.46 -0.22
CA GLN A 64 -5.51 -3.09 -1.63
C GLN A 64 -4.03 -3.12 -2.03
N LEU A 65 -3.14 -2.55 -1.21
CA LEU A 65 -1.71 -2.58 -1.45
C LEU A 65 -1.16 -4.01 -1.53
N LYS A 66 -1.64 -4.89 -0.65
CA LYS A 66 -1.27 -6.31 -0.67
C LYS A 66 -1.72 -7.00 -1.97
N LYS A 67 -2.93 -6.71 -2.46
CA LYS A 67 -3.40 -7.22 -3.76
C LYS A 67 -2.54 -6.72 -4.91
N SER A 68 -2.23 -5.43 -4.96
CA SER A 68 -1.36 -4.85 -5.99
C SER A 68 0.05 -5.45 -5.94
N TYR A 69 0.60 -5.65 -4.74
CA TYR A 69 1.89 -6.32 -4.56
C TYR A 69 1.89 -7.73 -5.15
N TYR A 70 0.90 -8.56 -4.83
CA TYR A 70 0.83 -9.91 -5.39
C TYR A 70 0.57 -9.90 -6.89
N ALA A 71 -0.25 -9.00 -7.41
CA ALA A 71 -0.43 -8.87 -8.85
C ALA A 71 0.88 -8.55 -9.56
N ILE A 72 1.70 -7.64 -9.01
CA ILE A 72 3.03 -7.33 -9.54
C ILE A 72 3.99 -8.51 -9.38
N ALA A 73 3.99 -9.19 -8.23
CA ALA A 73 4.83 -10.35 -7.99
C ALA A 73 4.48 -11.51 -8.92
N ASP A 74 3.19 -11.75 -9.16
CA ASP A 74 2.70 -12.73 -10.12
C ASP A 74 3.04 -12.30 -11.55
N LEU A 75 2.89 -11.03 -11.92
CA LEU A 75 3.34 -10.53 -13.22
C LEU A 75 4.85 -10.71 -13.43
N LYS A 76 5.66 -10.59 -12.37
CA LYS A 76 7.11 -10.85 -12.41
C LYS A 76 7.44 -12.33 -12.46
N SER A 77 6.65 -13.18 -11.80
CA SER A 77 6.90 -14.62 -11.64
C SER A 77 6.38 -15.44 -12.83
N VAL A 78 5.19 -15.11 -13.31
CA VAL A 78 4.61 -15.65 -14.52
C VAL A 78 5.27 -14.91 -15.67
N ALA A 79 5.82 -15.64 -16.66
CA ALA A 79 6.59 -15.12 -17.80
C ALA A 79 5.78 -14.17 -18.71
N SER A 80 5.32 -13.03 -18.18
CA SER A 80 4.50 -12.02 -18.85
C SER A 80 5.30 -11.20 -19.86
N GLY A 81 6.62 -11.37 -19.87
CA GLY A 81 7.55 -10.49 -20.58
C GLY A 81 7.91 -9.26 -19.77
N PHE A 82 7.21 -8.93 -18.69
CA PHE A 82 7.55 -7.77 -17.90
C PHE A 82 8.72 -8.03 -16.95
N ALA A 83 9.84 -7.38 -17.22
CA ALA A 83 10.97 -7.25 -16.31
C ALA A 83 10.88 -5.92 -15.56
N TYR A 84 11.49 -5.86 -14.38
CA TYR A 84 11.66 -4.61 -13.64
C TYR A 84 13.11 -4.50 -13.18
N ASP A 85 13.73 -3.35 -13.45
CA ASP A 85 15.04 -3.00 -12.93
C ASP A 85 15.01 -1.55 -12.44
N ASP A 86 15.69 -1.27 -11.33
CA ASP A 86 15.70 0.03 -10.66
C ASP A 86 16.18 1.18 -11.57
N LYS A 87 16.93 0.88 -12.63
CA LYS A 87 17.43 1.83 -13.61
C LYS A 87 16.44 2.13 -14.73
N HIS A 88 15.75 1.12 -15.24
CA HIS A 88 14.91 1.24 -16.44
C HIS A 88 13.41 1.09 -16.15
N SER A 89 13.01 0.99 -14.88
CA SER A 89 11.61 0.78 -14.45
C SER A 89 11.01 -0.49 -15.06
N VAL A 90 9.76 -0.46 -15.52
CA VAL A 90 9.08 -1.61 -16.13
C VAL A 90 9.53 -1.75 -17.59
N MET A 91 10.04 -2.93 -17.95
CA MET A 91 10.53 -3.27 -19.28
C MET A 91 9.81 -4.50 -19.83
N ILE A 92 9.74 -4.66 -21.15
CA ILE A 92 9.35 -5.93 -21.79
C ILE A 92 10.63 -6.62 -22.26
N SER A 93 10.85 -7.89 -21.89
CA SER A 93 11.98 -8.67 -22.40
C SER A 93 11.78 -8.98 -23.87
N LEU A 94 12.87 -8.91 -24.64
CA LEU A 94 12.84 -9.05 -26.10
C LEU A 94 12.25 -10.40 -26.55
N GLU A 95 12.39 -11.45 -25.73
CA GLU A 95 11.86 -12.79 -26.01
C GLU A 95 10.32 -12.87 -25.94
N ASN A 96 9.68 -11.89 -25.31
CA ASN A 96 8.22 -11.82 -25.14
C ASN A 96 7.59 -10.63 -25.86
N ALA A 97 8.35 -9.88 -26.67
CA ALA A 97 7.85 -8.74 -27.43
C ALA A 97 6.73 -9.12 -28.42
N ASN A 98 6.84 -10.32 -29.00
CA ASN A 98 5.88 -10.88 -29.96
C ASN A 98 4.52 -11.31 -29.34
N LEU A 99 4.39 -11.38 -28.02
CA LEU A 99 3.13 -11.65 -27.34
C LEU A 99 2.23 -10.40 -27.26
N TRP A 100 2.77 -9.23 -27.59
CA TRP A 100 2.12 -7.93 -27.39
C TRP A 100 1.97 -7.08 -28.67
N ASP A 101 2.50 -7.56 -29.81
CA ASP A 101 2.23 -7.02 -31.17
C ASP A 101 0.87 -7.50 -31.71
#